data_AF-A0A672ILZ2-F1
#
_entry.id   AF-A0A672ILZ2-F1
#
_cell.length_a   1.000
_cell.length_b   1.000
_cell.length_c   1.000
_cell.angle_alpha   90.00
_cell.angle_beta   90.00
_cell.angle_gamma   90.00
#
_symmetry.space_group_name_H-M   'P 1'
#
loop_
_entity.id
_entity.type
_entity.pdbx_description
1 polymer ?
#
loop_
_entity_poly.entity_id
_entity_poly.type
_entity_poly.pdbx_seq_one_letter_code
_entity_poly.pdbx_strand_id
1 'polypeptide(L)'
;MDSCIRGVLFDFHGVSMTRYFTDNWENVQNFQARPDDILIATYPKAGTTWVSYILDLLYFGQTWQERQATVPIFDRVPFLEITSPSMGSGKDLVDNLPTSPRLIKTHFPVQFVPKSFFEQNCRIVYVARNAKDNVVSFFHFDRMNRIEPEPGDWNSYLKRFMQGKMVFGSWYDHVSNWWKKKQTYSNLHYMFFEDMVEDTGREIDKLCSFLGLTPSAEEKERVTGGVQFDNMKKDGMANYSTNIVMDFKVSPFMRKGKVGDWKNHFTVAQNEEFDEDYKTKMKDPTLQFRTEI
;
A
#
# COMPACT_ATOMS: atom_id res chain seq x y z
N MET A 1 23.22 -3.78 18.26
CA MET A 1 22.02 -3.20 17.60
C MET A 1 22.55 -2.40 16.43
N ASP A 2 22.68 -3.02 15.26
CA ASP A 2 23.04 -2.28 14.05
C ASP A 2 21.95 -1.23 13.80
N SER A 3 22.34 0.03 13.80
CA SER A 3 21.46 1.14 13.51
C SER A 3 20.94 0.99 12.08
N CYS A 4 19.64 0.82 11.90
CA CYS A 4 19.02 0.98 10.58
C CYS A 4 19.35 2.39 10.08
N ILE A 5 19.99 2.48 8.91
CA ILE A 5 20.39 3.74 8.30
C ILE A 5 19.24 4.21 7.43
N ARG A 6 18.83 5.48 7.58
CA ARG A 6 17.81 6.06 6.69
C ARG A 6 18.23 5.94 5.23
N GLY A 7 17.30 5.55 4.36
CA GLY A 7 17.55 5.45 2.94
C GLY A 7 17.92 6.80 2.31
N VAL A 8 18.79 6.77 1.30
CA VAL A 8 19.10 7.96 0.49
C VAL A 8 18.35 7.84 -0.83
N LEU A 9 17.59 8.88 -1.18
CA LEU A 9 16.91 8.94 -2.47
C LEU A 9 17.91 9.07 -3.60
N PHE A 10 17.68 8.32 -4.66
CA PHE A 10 18.37 8.50 -5.94
C PHE A 10 17.41 8.21 -7.10
N ASP A 11 17.78 8.68 -8.30
CA ASP A 11 17.01 8.36 -9.51
C ASP A 11 17.27 6.91 -9.93
N PHE A 12 16.22 6.12 -10.00
CA PHE A 12 16.23 4.76 -10.51
C PHE A 12 15.25 4.66 -11.68
N HIS A 13 15.77 4.71 -12.89
CA HIS A 13 14.99 4.69 -14.14
C HIS A 13 13.87 5.76 -14.17
N GLY A 14 14.18 6.99 -13.72
CA GLY A 14 13.22 8.10 -13.69
C GLY A 14 12.27 8.10 -12.49
N VAL A 15 12.46 7.19 -11.52
CA VAL A 15 11.66 7.10 -10.30
C VAL A 15 12.57 7.28 -9.10
N SER A 16 12.17 8.16 -8.16
CA SER A 16 12.90 8.32 -6.89
C SER A 16 12.75 7.06 -6.03
N MET A 17 13.87 6.41 -5.71
CA MET A 17 13.91 5.13 -4.99
C MET A 17 15.01 5.14 -3.92
N THR A 18 15.05 4.09 -3.09
CA THR A 18 16.15 3.80 -2.16
C THR A 18 16.69 2.40 -2.41
N ARG A 19 17.91 2.16 -1.92
CA ARG A 19 18.59 0.87 -2.06
C ARG A 19 17.83 -0.30 -1.46
N TYR A 20 17.03 -0.04 -0.42
CA TYR A 20 16.13 -1.02 0.19
C TYR A 20 15.12 -1.64 -0.79
N PHE A 21 14.87 -0.99 -1.93
CA PHE A 21 13.90 -1.44 -2.93
C PHE A 21 14.52 -1.73 -4.31
N THR A 22 15.84 -1.53 -4.46
CA THR A 22 16.54 -1.64 -5.76
C THR A 22 17.75 -2.56 -5.72
N ASP A 23 18.36 -2.83 -4.55
CA ASP A 23 19.59 -3.62 -4.50
C ASP A 23 19.36 -5.09 -4.93
N ASN A 24 18.14 -5.60 -4.77
CA ASN A 24 17.73 -6.94 -5.21
C ASN A 24 16.95 -6.92 -6.54
N TRP A 25 17.09 -5.85 -7.33
CA TRP A 25 16.24 -5.57 -8.50
C TRP A 25 16.15 -6.73 -9.50
N GLU A 26 17.29 -7.27 -9.95
CA GLU A 26 17.29 -8.36 -10.95
C GLU A 26 16.57 -9.61 -10.45
N ASN A 27 16.71 -9.95 -9.16
CA ASN A 27 16.02 -11.10 -8.57
C ASN A 27 14.51 -10.86 -8.44
N VAL A 28 14.09 -9.62 -8.20
CA VAL A 28 12.68 -9.22 -8.17
C VAL A 28 12.10 -9.21 -9.58
N GLN A 29 12.81 -8.68 -10.58
CA GLN A 29 12.34 -8.67 -11.97
C GLN A 29 12.23 -10.09 -12.57
N ASN A 30 13.10 -11.02 -12.16
CA ASN A 30 13.02 -12.43 -12.53
C ASN A 30 12.04 -13.25 -11.68
N PHE A 31 11.24 -12.61 -10.81
CA PHE A 31 10.23 -13.28 -10.01
C PHE A 31 9.25 -14.08 -10.89
N GLN A 32 8.95 -15.30 -10.47
CA GLN A 32 8.02 -16.20 -11.16
C GLN A 32 6.67 -16.17 -10.45
N ALA A 33 5.75 -15.36 -10.98
CA ALA A 33 4.37 -15.36 -10.53
C ALA A 33 3.70 -16.72 -10.84
N ARG A 34 2.73 -17.09 -10.00
CA ARG A 34 1.82 -18.22 -10.23
C ARG A 34 0.48 -17.69 -10.73
N PRO A 35 -0.25 -18.42 -11.58
CA PRO A 35 -1.54 -17.94 -12.11
C PRO A 35 -2.56 -17.55 -11.03
N ASP A 36 -2.50 -18.17 -9.86
CA ASP A 36 -3.40 -17.92 -8.74
C ASP A 36 -2.95 -16.77 -7.83
N ASP A 37 -1.71 -16.27 -7.96
CA ASP A 37 -1.19 -15.17 -7.15
C ASP A 37 -2.09 -13.93 -7.22
N ILE A 38 -2.14 -13.20 -6.10
CA ILE A 38 -2.85 -11.93 -5.98
C ILE A 38 -1.84 -10.85 -5.61
N LEU A 39 -1.63 -9.91 -6.54
CA LEU A 39 -0.78 -8.75 -6.33
C LEU A 39 -1.60 -7.59 -5.76
N ILE A 40 -1.22 -7.11 -4.60
CA ILE A 40 -1.79 -5.96 -3.91
C ILE A 40 -0.86 -4.78 -4.14
N ALA A 41 -1.25 -3.88 -5.03
CA ALA A 41 -0.46 -2.74 -5.43
C ALA A 41 -1.06 -1.44 -4.89
N THR A 42 -0.25 -0.58 -4.27
CA THR A 42 -0.72 0.76 -3.88
C THR A 42 0.43 1.74 -3.96
N TYR A 43 0.16 3.03 -4.17
CA TYR A 43 1.14 4.02 -3.72
C TYR A 43 1.29 3.91 -2.18
N PRO A 44 2.45 4.21 -1.58
CA PRO A 44 2.58 4.14 -0.13
C PRO A 44 1.44 4.88 0.59
N LYS A 45 1.00 4.32 1.72
CA LYS A 45 0.01 4.92 2.64
C LYS A 45 -1.41 5.11 2.08
N ALA A 46 -1.75 4.39 1.01
CA ALA A 46 -3.10 4.39 0.43
C ALA A 46 -4.05 3.31 1.01
N GLY A 47 -3.64 2.56 2.06
CA GLY A 47 -4.50 1.54 2.68
C GLY A 47 -4.09 0.09 2.42
N THR A 48 -2.83 -0.16 2.04
CA THR A 48 -2.30 -1.50 1.73
C THR A 48 -2.59 -2.53 2.82
N THR A 49 -2.25 -2.23 4.07
CA THR A 49 -2.48 -3.15 5.20
C THR A 49 -3.95 -3.50 5.37
N TRP A 50 -4.84 -2.55 5.10
CA TRP A 50 -6.27 -2.75 5.24
C TRP A 50 -6.80 -3.76 4.22
N VAL A 51 -6.50 -3.54 2.93
CA VAL A 51 -6.90 -4.47 1.87
C VAL A 51 -6.16 -5.81 1.97
N SER A 52 -4.90 -5.83 2.41
CA SER A 52 -4.15 -7.06 2.69
C SER A 52 -4.83 -7.88 3.78
N TYR A 53 -5.30 -7.25 4.85
CA TYR A 53 -6.00 -7.94 5.93
C TYR A 53 -7.37 -8.43 5.48
N ILE A 54 -8.14 -7.64 4.72
CA ILE A 54 -9.40 -8.08 4.10
C ILE A 54 -9.18 -9.37 3.28
N LEU A 55 -8.18 -9.37 2.38
CA LEU A 55 -7.87 -10.51 1.53
C LEU A 55 -7.43 -11.73 2.34
N ASP A 56 -6.59 -11.55 3.36
CA ASP A 56 -6.14 -12.65 4.22
C ASP A 56 -7.33 -13.28 4.99
N LEU A 57 -8.25 -12.45 5.53
CA LEU A 57 -9.45 -12.94 6.21
C LEU A 57 -10.40 -13.68 5.28
N LEU A 58 -10.54 -13.23 4.03
CA LEU A 58 -11.40 -13.85 3.00
C LEU A 58 -10.85 -15.20 2.54
N TYR A 59 -9.54 -15.32 2.31
CA TYR A 59 -8.95 -16.56 1.81
C TYR A 59 -8.64 -17.58 2.90
N PHE A 60 -8.22 -17.12 4.08
CA PHE A 60 -7.64 -18.00 5.10
C PHE A 60 -8.34 -17.94 6.44
N GLY A 61 -9.33 -17.05 6.60
CA GLY A 61 -9.94 -16.85 7.91
C GLY A 61 -10.79 -18.01 8.41
N GLN A 62 -11.22 -18.92 7.54
CA GLN A 62 -11.86 -20.18 7.95
C GLN A 62 -10.88 -21.35 8.07
N THR A 63 -9.92 -21.43 7.16
CA THR A 63 -9.02 -22.60 7.02
C THR A 63 -7.81 -22.53 7.93
N TRP A 64 -7.44 -21.35 8.41
CA TRP A 64 -6.29 -21.14 9.29
C TRP A 64 -6.54 -20.00 10.28
N GLN A 65 -7.49 -20.22 11.19
CA GLN A 65 -7.99 -19.22 12.14
C GLN A 65 -6.88 -18.62 13.02
N GLU A 66 -5.93 -19.44 13.48
CA GLU A 66 -4.83 -19.00 14.35
C GLU A 66 -3.83 -18.07 13.63
N ARG A 67 -3.80 -18.07 12.29
CA ARG A 67 -2.85 -17.29 11.50
C ARG A 67 -2.94 -15.80 11.79
N GLN A 68 -4.16 -15.29 12.01
CA GLN A 68 -4.42 -13.88 12.32
C GLN A 68 -3.88 -13.48 13.69
N ALA A 69 -3.82 -14.42 14.64
CA ALA A 69 -3.37 -14.17 16.01
C ALA A 69 -1.86 -14.40 16.20
N THR A 70 -1.20 -15.10 15.27
CA THR A 70 0.17 -15.60 15.46
C THR A 70 1.18 -15.09 14.43
N VAL A 71 0.73 -14.70 13.22
CA VAL A 71 1.62 -14.31 12.13
C VAL A 71 1.39 -12.85 11.74
N PRO A 72 2.39 -11.96 11.83
CA PRO A 72 2.26 -10.58 11.41
C PRO A 72 1.86 -10.44 9.94
N ILE A 73 1.08 -9.41 9.62
CA ILE A 73 0.54 -9.17 8.26
C ILE A 73 1.64 -9.03 7.21
N PHE A 74 2.82 -8.52 7.58
CA PHE A 74 3.96 -8.38 6.68
C PHE A 74 4.67 -9.71 6.37
N ASP A 75 4.43 -10.76 7.15
CA ASP A 75 4.88 -12.13 6.85
C ASP A 75 3.77 -12.92 6.12
N ARG A 76 2.49 -12.62 6.40
CA ARG A 76 1.35 -13.20 5.69
C ARG A 76 1.20 -12.68 4.27
N VAL A 77 1.54 -11.42 4.05
CA VAL A 77 1.47 -10.69 2.78
C VAL A 77 2.81 -9.98 2.55
N PRO A 78 3.86 -10.70 2.12
CA PRO A 78 5.20 -10.17 2.03
C PRO A 78 5.32 -9.03 1.03
N PHE A 79 6.22 -8.10 1.33
CA PHE A 79 6.48 -6.92 0.51
C PHE A 79 7.55 -7.23 -0.54
N LEU A 80 7.13 -7.51 -1.78
CA LEU A 80 7.96 -8.12 -2.82
C LEU A 80 9.35 -7.49 -2.99
N GLU A 81 9.40 -6.17 -3.12
CA GLU A 81 10.63 -5.45 -3.46
C GLU A 81 11.53 -5.10 -2.28
N ILE A 82 11.12 -5.36 -1.03
CA ILE A 82 11.95 -5.02 0.11
C ILE A 82 13.16 -5.96 0.20
N THR A 83 14.35 -5.37 0.35
CA THR A 83 15.56 -6.09 0.71
C THR A 83 16.29 -5.27 1.77
N SER A 84 16.55 -5.87 2.93
CA SER A 84 17.35 -5.25 3.98
C SER A 84 18.15 -6.32 4.71
N PRO A 85 19.41 -6.05 5.11
CA PRO A 85 20.15 -6.94 5.99
C PRO A 85 19.38 -7.30 7.27
N SER A 86 18.55 -6.39 7.80
CA SER A 86 17.78 -6.59 9.03
C SER A 86 16.44 -7.30 8.83
N MET A 87 15.91 -7.38 7.60
CA MET A 87 14.56 -7.91 7.32
C MET A 87 14.56 -9.07 6.31
N GLY A 88 15.71 -9.38 5.70
CA GLY A 88 15.79 -10.32 4.59
C GLY A 88 15.23 -9.75 3.28
N SER A 89 14.90 -10.64 2.36
CA SER A 89 14.34 -10.35 1.04
C SER A 89 12.85 -10.69 1.03
N GLY A 90 12.02 -9.72 0.64
CA GLY A 90 10.58 -9.92 0.48
C GLY A 90 10.26 -10.95 -0.59
N LYS A 91 11.03 -10.97 -1.68
CA LYS A 91 10.95 -12.01 -2.72
C LYS A 91 11.15 -13.41 -2.13
N ASP A 92 12.12 -13.58 -1.25
CA ASP A 92 12.41 -14.88 -0.63
C ASP A 92 11.27 -15.31 0.29
N LEU A 93 10.65 -14.37 1.01
CA LEU A 93 9.44 -14.63 1.78
C LEU A 93 8.29 -15.08 0.88
N VAL A 94 8.07 -14.43 -0.25
CA VAL A 94 7.02 -14.81 -1.23
C VAL A 94 7.26 -16.21 -1.81
N ASP A 95 8.51 -16.56 -2.12
CA ASP A 95 8.84 -17.88 -2.66
C ASP A 95 8.58 -19.01 -1.65
N ASN A 96 8.78 -18.73 -0.36
CA ASN A 96 8.59 -19.67 0.73
C ASN A 96 7.18 -19.64 1.35
N LEU A 97 6.25 -18.82 0.84
CA LEU A 97 4.88 -18.79 1.35
C LEU A 97 4.19 -20.17 1.17
N PRO A 98 3.66 -20.78 2.25
CA PRO A 98 3.01 -22.09 2.19
C PRO A 98 1.56 -22.02 1.67
N THR A 99 1.14 -20.87 1.14
CA THR A 99 -0.26 -20.58 0.82
C THR A 99 -0.50 -20.51 -0.68
N SER A 100 -1.69 -20.92 -1.09
CA SER A 100 -2.22 -20.75 -2.44
C SER A 100 -3.67 -20.27 -2.28
N PRO A 101 -4.04 -19.09 -2.83
CA PRO A 101 -3.17 -18.17 -3.56
C PRO A 101 -2.12 -17.50 -2.67
N ARG A 102 -0.99 -17.05 -3.23
CA ARG A 102 -0.08 -16.14 -2.49
C ARG A 102 -0.65 -14.73 -2.55
N LEU A 103 -0.72 -14.07 -1.40
CA LEU A 103 -1.01 -12.65 -1.30
C LEU A 103 0.31 -11.88 -1.27
N ILE A 104 0.54 -10.99 -2.23
CA ILE A 104 1.83 -10.33 -2.42
C ILE A 104 1.62 -8.82 -2.42
N LYS A 105 2.35 -8.09 -1.60
CA LYS A 105 2.28 -6.62 -1.55
C LYS A 105 3.36 -6.01 -2.45
N THR A 106 3.03 -4.92 -3.14
CA THR A 106 4.02 -4.04 -3.79
C THR A 106 3.61 -2.56 -3.73
N HIS A 107 4.62 -1.70 -3.82
CA HIS A 107 4.49 -0.26 -4.04
C HIS A 107 5.09 0.19 -5.37
N PHE A 108 5.48 -0.76 -6.23
CA PHE A 108 6.02 -0.43 -7.53
C PHE A 108 5.01 0.33 -8.41
N PRO A 109 5.48 1.38 -9.12
CA PRO A 109 4.74 1.89 -10.26
C PRO A 109 4.63 0.80 -11.32
N VAL A 110 3.59 0.86 -12.17
CA VAL A 110 3.26 -0.21 -13.14
C VAL A 110 4.45 -0.72 -13.93
N GLN A 111 5.33 0.18 -14.39
CA GLN A 111 6.49 -0.15 -15.21
C GLN A 111 7.56 -0.99 -14.49
N PHE A 112 7.52 -1.07 -13.16
CA PHE A 112 8.47 -1.84 -12.35
C PHE A 112 7.89 -3.17 -11.85
N VAL A 113 6.60 -3.41 -12.03
CA VAL A 113 5.98 -4.69 -11.67
C VAL A 113 6.59 -5.80 -12.54
N PRO A 114 7.06 -6.93 -11.96
CA PRO A 114 7.59 -8.05 -12.73
C PRO A 114 6.59 -8.53 -13.79
N LYS A 115 7.07 -8.69 -15.02
CA LYS A 115 6.23 -9.01 -16.18
C LYS A 115 5.43 -10.31 -16.00
N SER A 116 5.98 -11.25 -15.25
CA SER A 116 5.36 -12.55 -14.97
C SER A 116 3.95 -12.41 -14.36
N PHE A 117 3.66 -11.37 -13.57
CA PHE A 117 2.30 -11.14 -13.06
C PHE A 117 1.28 -10.90 -14.19
N PHE A 118 1.66 -10.16 -15.23
CA PHE A 118 0.80 -9.90 -16.37
C PHE A 118 0.75 -11.11 -17.32
N GLU A 119 1.88 -11.78 -17.53
CA GLU A 119 2.01 -12.96 -18.40
C GLU A 119 1.21 -14.15 -17.87
N GLN A 120 1.19 -14.34 -16.54
CA GLN A 120 0.40 -15.38 -15.86
C GLN A 120 -1.06 -14.97 -15.61
N ASN A 121 -1.46 -13.79 -16.09
CA ASN A 121 -2.80 -13.24 -15.92
C ASN A 121 -3.25 -13.18 -14.44
N CYS A 122 -2.32 -12.90 -13.53
CA CYS A 122 -2.59 -12.82 -12.08
C CYS A 122 -3.64 -11.75 -11.76
N ARG A 123 -4.37 -11.96 -10.66
CA ARG A 123 -5.30 -10.95 -10.16
C ARG A 123 -4.53 -9.83 -9.48
N ILE A 124 -4.88 -8.59 -9.81
CA ILE A 124 -4.27 -7.40 -9.20
C ILE A 124 -5.35 -6.59 -8.50
N VAL A 125 -5.11 -6.24 -7.24
CA VAL A 125 -5.94 -5.32 -6.47
C VAL A 125 -5.13 -4.05 -6.26
N TYR A 126 -5.57 -2.95 -6.87
CA TYR A 126 -4.98 -1.64 -6.70
C TYR A 126 -5.83 -0.78 -5.78
N VAL A 127 -5.22 -0.17 -4.76
CA VAL A 127 -5.91 0.82 -3.90
C VAL A 127 -5.26 2.18 -4.02
N ALA A 128 -6.08 3.16 -4.38
CA ALA A 128 -5.71 4.57 -4.45
C ALA A 128 -6.29 5.33 -3.26
N ARG A 129 -5.65 6.44 -2.88
CA ARG A 129 -6.13 7.36 -1.84
C ARG A 129 -5.85 8.77 -2.29
N ASN A 130 -6.73 9.71 -1.95
CA ASN A 130 -6.56 11.12 -2.26
C ASN A 130 -5.18 11.63 -1.82
N ALA A 131 -4.57 12.45 -2.68
CA ALA A 131 -3.18 12.85 -2.54
C ALA A 131 -2.90 13.61 -1.23
N LYS A 132 -3.86 14.43 -0.75
CA LYS A 132 -3.71 15.27 0.43
C LYS A 132 -3.60 14.46 1.72
N ASP A 133 -4.50 13.49 1.93
CA ASP A 133 -4.37 12.57 3.07
C ASP A 133 -3.19 11.61 2.90
N ASN A 134 -2.88 11.22 1.65
CA ASN A 134 -1.76 10.34 1.37
C ASN A 134 -0.43 10.99 1.81
N VAL A 135 -0.14 12.23 1.38
CA VAL A 135 1.10 12.94 1.76
C VAL A 135 1.19 13.19 3.27
N VAL A 136 0.09 13.51 3.95
CA VAL A 136 0.09 13.62 5.42
C VAL A 136 0.43 12.28 6.07
N SER A 137 -0.18 11.20 5.59
CA SER A 137 0.10 9.87 6.11
C SER A 137 1.53 9.40 5.82
N PHE A 138 2.11 9.83 4.69
CA PHE A 138 3.48 9.52 4.30
C PHE A 138 4.48 10.30 5.16
N PHE A 139 4.24 11.59 5.41
CA PHE A 139 5.07 12.40 6.29
C PHE A 139 5.24 11.77 7.68
N HIS A 140 4.14 11.37 8.32
CA HIS A 140 4.21 10.71 9.63
C HIS A 140 4.84 9.31 9.57
N PHE A 141 4.74 8.63 8.43
CA PHE A 141 5.38 7.34 8.22
C PHE A 141 6.90 7.48 8.08
N ASP A 142 7.39 8.43 7.30
CA ASP A 142 8.84 8.64 7.12
C ASP A 142 9.50 9.09 8.43
N ARG A 143 8.78 9.84 9.27
CA ARG A 143 9.24 10.23 10.61
C ARG A 143 9.48 9.02 11.52
N MET A 144 8.58 8.03 11.49
CA MET A 144 8.67 6.86 12.37
C MET A 144 9.43 5.68 11.77
N ASN A 145 9.48 5.53 10.44
CA ASN A 145 10.13 4.42 9.77
C ASN A 145 11.61 4.74 9.51
N ARG A 146 12.50 4.00 10.15
CA ARG A 146 13.95 4.27 10.15
C ARG A 146 14.67 3.89 8.86
N ILE A 147 14.02 3.18 7.94
CA ILE A 147 14.57 2.89 6.60
C ILE A 147 14.20 3.94 5.56
N GLU A 148 13.20 4.78 5.85
CA GLU A 148 12.79 5.85 4.93
C GLU A 148 13.80 7.00 4.95
N PRO A 149 13.92 7.76 3.85
CA PRO A 149 14.69 9.00 3.82
C PRO A 149 14.25 9.98 4.92
N GLU A 150 15.16 10.86 5.31
CA GLU A 150 14.82 11.89 6.29
C GLU A 150 13.66 12.76 5.76
N PRO A 151 12.54 12.88 6.51
CA PRO A 151 11.39 13.66 6.06
C PRO A 151 11.66 15.16 6.07
N GLY A 152 12.49 15.67 7.00
CA GLY A 152 12.61 17.11 7.22
C GLY A 152 11.33 17.72 7.80
N ASP A 153 11.11 19.01 7.57
CA ASP A 153 9.90 19.70 7.98
C ASP A 153 8.74 19.50 6.98
N TRP A 154 7.52 19.76 7.44
CA TRP A 154 6.30 19.59 6.64
C TRP A 154 6.31 20.37 5.32
N ASN A 155 6.81 21.61 5.31
CA ASN A 155 6.77 22.46 4.11
C ASN A 155 7.70 21.90 3.03
N SER A 156 8.91 21.51 3.43
CA SER A 156 9.88 20.87 2.54
C SER A 156 9.38 19.51 2.04
N TYR A 157 8.72 18.74 2.91
CA TYR A 157 8.15 17.44 2.57
C TYR A 157 7.02 17.55 1.53
N LEU A 158 6.07 18.46 1.74
CA LEU A 158 4.96 18.70 0.81
C LEU A 158 5.48 19.10 -0.58
N LYS A 159 6.49 19.99 -0.65
CA LYS A 159 7.13 20.38 -1.91
C LYS A 159 7.81 19.20 -2.61
N ARG A 160 8.53 18.34 -1.85
CA ARG A 160 9.11 17.10 -2.39
C ARG A 160 8.04 16.17 -2.97
N PHE A 161 6.93 16.02 -2.27
CA PHE A 161 5.79 15.22 -2.72
C PHE A 161 5.20 15.74 -4.03
N MET A 162 4.93 17.05 -4.11
CA MET A 162 4.43 17.68 -5.35
C MET A 162 5.40 17.51 -6.51
N GLN A 163 6.72 17.56 -6.26
CA GLN A 163 7.76 17.32 -7.26
C GLN A 163 7.94 15.84 -7.63
N GLY A 164 7.24 14.91 -6.99
CA GLY A 164 7.41 13.46 -7.19
C GLY A 164 8.73 12.90 -6.68
N LYS A 165 9.43 13.64 -5.80
CA LYS A 165 10.71 13.22 -5.18
C LYS A 165 10.46 12.47 -3.88
N MET A 166 9.67 11.40 -3.99
CA MET A 166 9.31 10.48 -2.92
C MET A 166 9.80 9.09 -3.26
N VAL A 167 9.95 8.21 -2.27
CA VAL A 167 10.16 6.78 -2.56
C VAL A 167 8.95 6.28 -3.36
N PHE A 168 9.20 5.56 -4.46
CA PHE A 168 8.23 5.16 -5.49
C PHE A 168 7.74 6.30 -6.40
N GLY A 169 8.38 7.47 -6.33
CA GLY A 169 8.22 8.59 -7.27
C GLY A 169 6.95 9.41 -7.09
N SER A 170 6.41 9.88 -8.21
CA SER A 170 5.25 10.77 -8.28
C SER A 170 3.95 10.03 -7.95
N TRP A 171 3.23 10.49 -6.92
CA TRP A 171 1.88 10.01 -6.63
C TRP A 171 0.96 10.14 -7.85
N TYR A 172 1.04 11.27 -8.57
CA TYR A 172 0.22 11.56 -9.75
C TYR A 172 0.42 10.52 -10.85
N ASP A 173 1.67 10.24 -11.19
CA ASP A 173 2.01 9.26 -12.22
C ASP A 173 1.66 7.85 -11.77
N HIS A 174 1.88 7.53 -10.49
CA HIS A 174 1.57 6.23 -9.93
C HIS A 174 0.07 5.91 -10.06
N VAL A 175 -0.80 6.75 -9.51
CA VAL A 175 -2.26 6.50 -9.54
C VAL A 175 -2.82 6.53 -10.97
N SER A 176 -2.29 7.42 -11.82
CA SER A 176 -2.74 7.57 -13.20
C SER A 176 -2.30 6.41 -14.09
N ASN A 177 -1.07 5.92 -13.93
CA ASN A 177 -0.58 4.81 -14.74
C ASN A 177 -1.23 3.49 -14.34
N TRP A 178 -1.50 3.27 -13.05
CA TRP A 178 -2.32 2.14 -12.60
C TRP A 178 -3.77 2.25 -13.10
N TRP A 179 -4.34 3.46 -13.17
CA TRP A 179 -5.67 3.68 -13.75
C TRP A 179 -5.71 3.39 -15.25
N LYS A 180 -4.70 3.81 -16.00
CA LYS A 180 -4.54 3.45 -17.42
C LYS A 180 -4.38 1.94 -17.59
N LYS A 181 -3.58 1.30 -16.73
CA LYS A 181 -3.36 -0.15 -16.79
C LYS A 181 -4.67 -0.93 -16.62
N LYS A 182 -5.56 -0.50 -15.72
CA LYS A 182 -6.92 -1.06 -15.54
C LYS A 182 -7.71 -1.12 -16.86
N GLN A 183 -7.55 -0.15 -17.76
CA GLN A 183 -8.26 -0.12 -19.04
C GLN A 183 -7.76 -1.17 -20.03
N THR A 184 -6.54 -1.67 -19.83
CA THR A 184 -5.87 -2.60 -20.76
C THR A 184 -5.67 -4.01 -20.18
N TYR A 185 -5.90 -4.18 -18.88
CA TYR A 185 -5.67 -5.44 -18.18
C TYR A 185 -6.89 -5.76 -17.31
N SER A 186 -7.70 -6.71 -17.76
CA SER A 186 -9.02 -7.02 -17.18
C SER A 186 -8.95 -7.60 -15.76
N ASN A 187 -7.84 -8.26 -15.41
CA ASN A 187 -7.63 -8.86 -14.09
C ASN A 187 -7.06 -7.84 -13.07
N LEU A 188 -7.52 -6.59 -13.14
CA LEU A 188 -7.16 -5.53 -12.20
C LEU A 188 -8.40 -4.84 -11.65
N HIS A 189 -8.58 -4.94 -10.34
CA HIS A 189 -9.60 -4.23 -9.59
C HIS A 189 -9.01 -2.98 -8.95
N TYR A 190 -9.54 -1.81 -9.29
CA TYR A 190 -9.07 -0.51 -8.80
C TYR A 190 -10.09 0.03 -7.79
N MET A 191 -9.63 0.22 -6.56
CA MET A 191 -10.43 0.66 -5.42
C MET A 191 -9.95 2.03 -4.93
N PHE A 192 -10.83 2.74 -4.24
CA PHE A 192 -10.52 3.99 -3.56
C PHE A 192 -10.62 3.79 -2.05
N PHE A 193 -9.61 4.24 -1.31
CA PHE A 193 -9.60 4.23 0.15
C PHE A 193 -10.83 4.96 0.70
N GLU A 194 -11.24 6.04 0.05
CA GLU A 194 -12.42 6.81 0.42
C GLU A 194 -13.70 5.98 0.36
N ASP A 195 -13.87 5.16 -0.69
CA ASP A 195 -15.02 4.26 -0.83
C ASP A 195 -15.00 3.18 0.24
N MET A 196 -13.82 2.68 0.60
CA MET A 196 -13.67 1.68 1.67
C MET A 196 -14.07 2.24 3.04
N VAL A 197 -13.76 3.52 3.31
CA VAL A 197 -14.16 4.19 4.57
C VAL A 197 -15.64 4.51 4.58
N GLU A 198 -16.19 4.96 3.45
CA GLU A 198 -17.62 5.27 3.33
C GLU A 198 -18.49 4.02 3.50
N ASP A 199 -18.15 2.91 2.84
CA ASP A 199 -18.92 1.67 2.88
C ASP A 199 -18.01 0.45 2.70
N THR A 200 -17.45 -0.02 3.81
CA THR A 200 -16.55 -1.17 3.84
C THR A 200 -17.23 -2.45 3.31
N GLY A 201 -18.51 -2.66 3.63
CA GLY A 201 -19.25 -3.86 3.21
C GLY A 201 -19.41 -3.92 1.68
N ARG A 202 -19.81 -2.80 1.07
CA ARG A 202 -19.91 -2.67 -0.40
C ARG A 202 -18.59 -2.92 -1.10
N GLU A 203 -17.48 -2.39 -0.59
CA GLU A 203 -16.17 -2.61 -1.20
C GLU A 203 -15.68 -4.05 -1.03
N ILE A 204 -16.01 -4.71 0.09
CA ILE A 204 -15.78 -6.16 0.25
C ILE A 204 -16.60 -6.97 -0.77
N ASP A 205 -17.86 -6.61 -1.03
CA ASP A 205 -18.70 -7.30 -2.01
C ASP A 205 -18.17 -7.18 -3.44
N LYS A 206 -17.73 -5.98 -3.83
CA LYS A 206 -17.06 -5.75 -5.12
C LYS A 206 -15.78 -6.58 -5.23
N LEU A 207 -14.98 -6.62 -4.16
CA LEU A 207 -13.74 -7.39 -4.12
C LEU A 207 -14.02 -8.90 -4.23
N CYS A 208 -15.03 -9.42 -3.51
CA CYS A 208 -15.44 -10.83 -3.62
C CYS A 208 -15.90 -11.16 -5.04
N SER A 209 -16.70 -10.30 -5.66
CA SER A 209 -17.16 -10.46 -7.04
C SER A 209 -16.00 -10.53 -8.03
N PHE A 210 -15.00 -9.66 -7.88
CA PHE A 210 -13.78 -9.67 -8.69
C PHE A 210 -12.94 -10.94 -8.49
N LEU A 211 -12.83 -11.43 -7.25
CA LEU A 211 -12.02 -12.59 -6.92
C LEU A 211 -12.71 -13.93 -7.20
N GLY A 212 -14.01 -13.91 -7.49
CA GLY A 212 -14.84 -15.12 -7.63
C GLY A 212 -15.14 -15.81 -6.30
N LEU A 213 -15.20 -15.04 -5.20
CA LEU A 213 -15.48 -15.55 -3.86
C LEU A 213 -16.95 -15.36 -3.49
N THR A 214 -17.52 -16.33 -2.77
CA THR A 214 -18.90 -16.29 -2.27
C THR A 214 -18.94 -16.56 -0.76
N PRO A 215 -18.39 -15.66 0.08
CA PRO A 215 -18.44 -15.84 1.53
C PRO A 215 -19.89 -15.78 2.02
N SER A 216 -20.20 -16.61 3.00
CA SER A 216 -21.45 -16.58 3.77
C SER A 216 -21.65 -15.23 4.48
N ALA A 217 -22.88 -14.96 4.91
CA ALA A 217 -23.20 -13.75 5.66
C ALA A 217 -22.36 -13.62 6.94
N GLU A 218 -22.15 -14.72 7.66
CA GLU A 218 -21.32 -14.77 8.86
C GLU A 218 -19.86 -14.45 8.55
N GLU A 219 -19.30 -15.01 7.46
CA GLU A 219 -17.94 -14.68 7.03
C GLU A 219 -17.78 -13.21 6.68
N LYS A 220 -18.76 -12.64 5.96
CA LYS A 220 -18.76 -11.21 5.62
C LYS A 220 -18.84 -10.33 6.85
N GLU A 221 -19.70 -10.68 7.82
CA GLU A 221 -19.81 -9.95 9.09
C GLU A 221 -18.50 -10.01 9.88
N ARG A 222 -17.89 -11.19 9.99
CA ARG A 222 -16.60 -11.38 10.66
C ARG A 222 -15.49 -10.56 9.99
N VAL A 223 -15.40 -10.60 8.66
CA VAL A 223 -14.40 -9.82 7.90
C VAL A 223 -14.64 -8.33 8.12
N THR A 224 -15.87 -7.86 7.91
CA THR A 224 -16.24 -6.44 8.05
C THR A 224 -15.97 -5.91 9.45
N GLY A 225 -16.28 -6.69 10.49
CA GLY A 225 -15.97 -6.34 11.88
C GLY A 225 -14.46 -6.35 12.17
N GLY A 226 -13.74 -7.38 11.74
CA GLY A 226 -12.30 -7.52 12.01
C GLY A 226 -11.45 -6.42 11.37
N VAL A 227 -11.84 -5.95 10.18
CA VAL A 227 -11.07 -4.97 9.39
C VAL A 227 -11.36 -3.53 9.79
N GLN A 228 -12.21 -3.30 10.79
CA GLN A 228 -12.44 -1.95 11.32
C GLN A 228 -11.13 -1.37 11.88
N PHE A 229 -10.91 -0.08 11.66
CA PHE A 229 -9.65 0.59 12.02
C PHE A 229 -9.27 0.38 13.50
N ASP A 230 -10.22 0.55 14.42
CA ASP A 230 -9.96 0.40 15.85
C ASP A 230 -9.63 -1.04 16.26
N ASN A 231 -10.14 -2.03 15.53
CA ASN A 231 -9.82 -3.44 15.75
C ASN A 231 -8.41 -3.75 15.25
N MET A 232 -8.11 -3.38 14.01
CA MET A 232 -6.77 -3.54 13.43
C MET A 232 -5.70 -2.77 14.20
N LYS A 233 -6.03 -1.62 14.80
CA LYS A 233 -5.12 -0.83 15.65
C LYS A 233 -4.72 -1.57 16.92
N LYS A 234 -5.63 -2.35 17.50
CA LYS A 234 -5.38 -3.17 18.71
C LYS A 234 -4.74 -4.52 18.38
N ASP A 235 -4.90 -5.00 17.15
CA ASP A 235 -4.31 -6.26 16.68
C ASP A 235 -2.80 -6.12 16.45
N GLY A 236 -2.01 -6.76 17.32
CA GLY A 236 -0.54 -6.81 17.23
C GLY A 236 0.00 -7.41 15.93
N MET A 237 -0.79 -8.27 15.27
CA MET A 237 -0.44 -8.89 14.00
C MET A 237 -0.84 -8.06 12.77
N ALA A 238 -1.58 -6.96 12.95
CA ALA A 238 -1.95 -6.04 11.86
C ALA A 238 -1.36 -4.64 12.01
N ASN A 239 -1.07 -4.19 13.23
CA ASN A 239 -0.66 -2.82 13.53
C ASN A 239 0.85 -2.53 13.41
N TYR A 240 1.65 -3.52 13.00
CA TYR A 240 3.12 -3.46 12.87
C TYR A 240 3.90 -3.29 14.18
N SER A 241 3.26 -3.40 15.36
CA SER A 241 3.94 -3.20 16.65
C SER A 241 5.14 -4.11 16.92
N THR A 242 5.24 -5.25 16.23
CA THR A 242 6.39 -6.17 16.29
C THR A 242 7.53 -5.81 15.34
N ASN A 243 7.35 -4.78 14.50
CA ASN A 243 8.32 -4.39 13.50
C ASN A 243 9.45 -3.52 14.09
N ILE A 244 10.69 -3.98 13.97
CA ILE A 244 11.86 -3.37 14.61
C ILE A 244 12.36 -2.08 13.94
N VAL A 245 11.95 -1.79 12.69
CA VAL A 245 12.41 -0.59 11.97
C VAL A 245 11.53 0.63 12.25
N MET A 246 10.39 0.43 12.91
CA MET A 246 9.39 1.45 13.17
C MET A 246 9.44 1.97 14.61
N ASP A 247 9.57 3.29 14.77
CA ASP A 247 9.56 3.95 16.07
C ASP A 247 8.16 4.48 16.43
N PHE A 248 7.38 3.64 17.12
CA PHE A 248 6.00 3.96 17.51
C PHE A 248 5.89 5.10 18.52
N LYS A 249 6.99 5.54 19.13
CA LYS A 249 6.99 6.74 20.00
C LYS A 249 6.92 8.04 19.17
N VAL A 250 7.38 8.00 17.91
CA VAL A 250 7.35 9.15 16.99
C VAL A 250 5.96 9.28 16.36
N SER A 251 5.43 8.19 15.83
CA SER A 251 4.07 8.10 15.31
C SER A 251 3.63 6.63 15.27
N PRO A 252 2.40 6.29 15.67
CA PRO A 252 1.86 4.96 15.43
C PRO A 252 1.65 4.70 13.93
N PHE A 253 1.79 3.45 13.50
CA PHE A 253 1.47 3.03 12.13
C PHE A 253 -0.02 3.19 11.83
N MET A 254 -0.87 2.65 12.71
CA MET A 254 -2.33 2.86 12.71
C MET A 254 -2.65 4.23 13.31
N ARG A 255 -2.42 5.30 12.52
CA ARG A 255 -2.47 6.69 12.99
C ARG A 255 -3.89 7.21 13.22
N LYS A 256 -4.68 7.39 12.15
CA LYS A 256 -6.05 7.93 12.23
C LYS A 256 -7.10 7.24 11.35
N GLY A 257 -6.72 6.54 10.28
CA GLY A 257 -7.65 5.70 9.50
C GLY A 257 -8.85 6.41 8.87
N LYS A 258 -8.77 7.73 8.63
CA LYS A 258 -9.90 8.54 8.15
C LYS A 258 -9.60 9.30 6.86
N VAL A 259 -10.65 9.77 6.20
CA VAL A 259 -10.59 10.75 5.11
C VAL A 259 -10.69 12.16 5.70
N GLY A 260 -9.93 13.12 5.17
CA GLY A 260 -10.00 14.53 5.52
C GLY A 260 -9.06 14.99 6.65
N ASP A 261 -8.10 14.18 7.09
CA ASP A 261 -7.15 14.62 8.13
C ASP A 261 -6.14 15.65 7.59
N TRP A 262 -5.99 15.75 6.27
CA TRP A 262 -5.21 16.78 5.61
C TRP A 262 -5.60 18.21 6.02
N LYS A 263 -6.88 18.45 6.33
CA LYS A 263 -7.38 19.76 6.80
C LYS A 263 -6.71 20.23 8.11
N ASN A 264 -6.14 19.31 8.89
CA ASN A 264 -5.41 19.62 10.13
C ASN A 264 -3.92 19.91 9.91
N HIS A 265 -3.42 19.84 8.67
CA HIS A 265 -2.00 19.91 8.35
C HIS A 265 -1.69 20.97 7.30
N PHE A 266 -2.53 21.07 6.26
CA PHE A 266 -2.38 22.07 5.22
C PHE A 266 -2.76 23.44 5.75
N THR A 267 -1.92 24.44 5.51
CA THR A 267 -2.36 25.83 5.55
C THR A 267 -3.24 26.13 4.34
N VAL A 268 -4.01 27.23 4.39
CA VAL A 268 -4.82 27.68 3.25
C VAL A 268 -3.94 27.88 2.00
N ALA A 269 -2.82 28.58 2.14
CA ALA A 269 -1.89 28.82 1.04
C ALA A 269 -1.30 27.52 0.46
N GLN A 270 -0.94 26.55 1.32
CA GLN A 270 -0.48 25.24 0.85
C GLN A 270 -1.58 24.48 0.10
N ASN A 271 -2.82 24.59 0.58
CA ASN A 271 -3.95 23.94 -0.09
C ASN A 271 -4.19 24.53 -1.48
N GLU A 272 -4.18 25.86 -1.61
CA GLU A 272 -4.35 26.55 -2.89
C GLU A 272 -3.22 26.19 -3.87
N GLU A 273 -1.96 26.23 -3.42
CA GLU A 273 -0.80 25.83 -4.24
C GLU A 273 -0.90 24.36 -4.69
N PHE A 274 -1.30 23.47 -3.78
CA PHE A 274 -1.48 22.07 -4.08
C PHE A 274 -2.63 21.82 -5.07
N ASP A 275 -3.76 22.52 -4.91
CA ASP A 275 -4.92 22.35 -5.78
C ASP A 275 -4.63 22.80 -7.22
N GLU A 276 -3.85 23.88 -7.40
CA GLU A 276 -3.39 24.30 -8.73
C GLU A 276 -2.43 23.27 -9.35
N ASP A 277 -1.43 22.80 -8.60
CA ASP A 277 -0.52 21.74 -9.07
C ASP A 277 -1.30 20.46 -9.44
N TYR A 278 -2.23 20.05 -8.60
CA TYR A 278 -3.08 18.88 -8.79
C TYR A 278 -3.90 18.98 -10.08
N LYS A 279 -4.56 20.13 -10.33
CA LYS A 279 -5.32 20.36 -11.58
C LYS A 279 -4.44 20.22 -12.82
N THR A 280 -3.18 20.68 -12.76
CA THR A 280 -2.28 20.55 -13.91
C THR A 280 -1.81 19.12 -14.17
N LYS A 281 -1.74 18.27 -13.14
CA LYS A 281 -1.21 16.90 -13.25
C LYS A 281 -2.29 15.84 -13.41
N MET A 282 -3.45 16.03 -12.78
CA MET A 282 -4.58 15.11 -12.82
C MET A 282 -5.61 15.55 -13.87
N LYS A 283 -5.28 15.29 -15.14
CA LYS A 283 -6.10 15.73 -16.28
C LYS A 283 -7.16 14.72 -16.74
N ASP A 284 -7.07 13.46 -16.29
CA ASP A 284 -8.03 12.43 -16.67
C ASP A 284 -9.33 12.59 -15.87
N PRO A 285 -10.45 13.01 -16.49
CA PRO A 285 -11.68 13.28 -15.77
C PRO A 285 -12.35 11.99 -15.24
N THR A 286 -11.91 10.81 -15.70
CA THR A 286 -12.45 9.51 -15.26
C THR A 286 -11.83 9.01 -13.97
N LEU A 287 -10.70 9.60 -13.53
CA LEU A 287 -10.03 9.29 -12.27
C LEU A 287 -10.27 10.43 -11.28
N GLN A 288 -11.27 10.25 -10.41
CA GLN A 288 -11.69 11.26 -9.44
C GLN A 288 -11.44 10.79 -8.01
N PHE A 289 -10.92 11.69 -7.18
CA PHE A 289 -10.64 11.43 -5.77
C PHE A 289 -11.49 12.34 -4.90
N ARG A 290 -11.96 11.81 -3.77
CA ARG A 290 -12.69 12.57 -2.75
C ARG A 290 -11.73 12.95 -1.63
N THR A 291 -11.77 14.21 -1.18
CA THR A 291 -10.94 14.69 -0.07
C THR A 291 -11.69 14.73 1.26
N GLU A 292 -12.95 14.32 1.25
CA GLU A 292 -13.89 14.22 2.36
C GLU A 292 -14.99 13.21 2.00
N ILE A 293 -15.65 12.67 3.03
CA ILE A 293 -16.78 11.74 2.95
C ILE A 293 -17.86 12.20 3.92
#